data_AF-A0A5B9Q4V0-F1
#
_entry.id   AF-A0A5B9Q4V0-F1
#
_cell.length_a   1.000
_cell.length_b   1.000
_cell.length_c   1.000
_cell.angle_alpha   90.00
_cell.angle_beta   90.00
_cell.angle_gamma   90.00
#
_symmetry.space_group_name_H-M   'P 1'
#
loop_
_entity.id
_entity.type
_entity.pdbx_description
1 polymer ?
#
loop_
_entity_poly.entity_id
_entity_poly.type
_entity_poly.pdbx_seq_one_letter_code
_entity_poly.pdbx_strand_id
1 'polypeptide(L)'
;MPQDNRFRHQPYRATPPVAPYYVVHEAEEALPSSADFDERLATACVPMAKVNLAATYLVHGTYTGNDVLGLLTELRRFSPWLSERIRRMTKGFIDVVAGETGNYTSQYAATFQKGLTVGTGRTTAVRLFHWSSQNNHIARADGAVRLICELARLAEDLPTADESSDPSRVMLWGHSHGGNVLAILTNLLAANQETRNQFFDATRTFFSPWWSEETDRPDWEQARQLLNDAQHPLRRLALDIVTFGTPIRYGWDTAGYSKLLHFVNHRPTPQQPVHRTGFPLHLPRFLKAKEGDYIHQLGIAGTNLIPNPLAVRTLLADLRLKKVLEQGLQPEWRLSRWMRGHRVPDEGTTLLVDYHDGHWFAPHHLAGHATYTRSKWLPFHVTQVARQFYAEKNSDMIVR
;
A
#
# COMPACT_ATOMS: atom_id res chain seq x y z
N MET A 1 10.95 12.51 10.56
CA MET A 1 10.11 11.32 10.36
C MET A 1 10.27 10.43 11.59
N PRO A 2 9.24 9.69 12.05
CA PRO A 2 9.32 8.97 13.30
C PRO A 2 10.28 7.76 13.20
N GLN A 3 11.23 7.71 14.12
CA GLN A 3 11.90 6.48 14.52
C GLN A 3 11.17 5.96 15.75
N ASP A 4 11.09 4.63 15.90
CA ASP A 4 10.39 4.00 17.02
C ASP A 4 8.89 4.40 17.03
N ASN A 5 8.24 4.24 15.88
CA ASN A 5 6.83 4.56 15.68
C ASN A 5 5.93 3.70 16.58
N ARG A 6 6.32 2.45 16.82
CA ARG A 6 5.61 1.46 17.64
C ARG A 6 4.16 1.23 17.19
N PHE A 7 3.97 1.06 15.89
CA PHE A 7 2.68 0.81 15.24
C PHE A 7 1.62 1.91 15.39
N ARG A 8 2.00 3.11 15.83
CA ARG A 8 1.07 4.23 15.98
C ARG A 8 0.43 4.58 14.64
N HIS A 9 -0.86 4.88 14.67
CA HIS A 9 -1.55 5.40 13.49
C HIS A 9 -1.06 6.78 13.08
N GLN A 10 -1.16 7.06 11.79
CA GLN A 10 -1.02 8.43 11.28
C GLN A 10 -2.16 9.29 11.81
N PRO A 11 -1.87 10.52 12.28
CA PRO A 11 -2.89 11.38 12.84
C PRO A 11 -3.69 12.10 11.74
N TYR A 12 -4.99 12.30 11.95
CA TYR A 12 -5.83 13.10 11.05
C TYR A 12 -5.93 14.53 11.59
N ARG A 13 -4.91 15.34 11.39
CA ARG A 13 -4.80 16.71 11.94
C ARG A 13 -5.56 17.74 11.10
N ALA A 14 -6.06 18.81 11.73
CA ALA A 14 -6.65 19.93 10.97
C ALA A 14 -5.60 20.84 10.31
N THR A 15 -4.31 20.64 10.58
CA THR A 15 -3.20 21.40 9.99
C THR A 15 -2.82 20.84 8.61
N PRO A 16 -2.09 21.62 7.79
CA PRO A 16 -1.45 21.08 6.59
C PRO A 16 -0.53 19.90 6.90
N PRO A 17 -0.34 18.97 5.95
CA PRO A 17 0.63 17.88 6.08
C PRO A 17 2.05 18.43 6.17
N VAL A 18 2.88 17.78 6.99
CA VAL A 18 4.29 18.16 7.17
C VAL A 18 5.17 17.51 6.10
N ALA A 19 4.74 16.37 5.56
CA ALA A 19 5.43 15.66 4.50
C ALA A 19 5.40 16.43 3.17
N PRO A 20 6.48 16.36 2.36
CA PRO A 20 6.49 16.95 1.04
C PRO A 20 5.44 16.31 0.13
N TYR A 21 4.74 17.13 -0.64
CA TYR A 21 3.83 16.67 -1.67
C TYR A 21 3.91 17.54 -2.91
N TYR A 22 3.67 16.93 -4.07
CA TYR A 22 3.70 17.59 -5.38
C TYR A 22 2.44 17.26 -6.15
N VAL A 23 1.93 18.22 -6.92
CA VAL A 23 0.82 18.00 -7.86
C VAL A 23 1.39 17.66 -9.23
N VAL A 24 0.92 16.57 -9.80
CA VAL A 24 1.27 16.14 -11.16
C VAL A 24 0.01 16.23 -12.01
N HIS A 25 -0.07 17.28 -12.82
CA HIS A 25 -1.25 17.64 -13.60
C HIS A 25 -1.43 16.78 -14.87
N GLU A 26 -0.33 16.27 -15.42
CA GLU A 26 -0.31 15.57 -16.69
C GLU A 26 0.41 14.23 -16.50
N ALA A 27 -0.35 13.23 -16.03
CA ALA A 27 0.10 11.86 -16.18
C ALA A 27 0.05 11.51 -17.67
N GLU A 28 1.19 11.17 -18.24
CA GLU A 28 1.26 10.72 -19.63
C GLU A 28 1.02 9.21 -19.70
N GLU A 29 -0.09 8.80 -20.29
CA GLU A 29 -0.32 7.38 -20.59
C GLU A 29 0.51 6.91 -21.79
N ALA A 30 0.74 5.60 -21.85
CA ALA A 30 1.25 4.93 -23.04
C ALA A 30 0.38 3.69 -23.30
N LEU A 31 0.06 3.41 -24.56
CA LEU A 31 -0.72 2.22 -24.91
C LEU A 31 0.12 0.96 -24.69
N PRO A 32 -0.29 -0.01 -23.85
CA PRO A 32 0.54 -1.19 -23.53
C PRO A 32 1.00 -2.04 -24.71
N SER A 33 0.32 -1.91 -25.86
CA SER A 33 0.66 -2.61 -27.10
C SER A 33 1.55 -1.80 -28.06
N SER A 34 1.96 -0.58 -27.72
CA SER A 34 2.78 0.28 -28.59
C SER A 34 4.28 0.09 -28.35
N ALA A 35 5.09 0.37 -29.38
CA ALA A 35 6.54 0.44 -29.24
C ALA A 35 6.98 1.59 -28.30
N ASP A 36 6.25 2.71 -28.35
CA ASP A 36 6.44 3.86 -27.44
C ASP A 36 6.34 3.44 -25.96
N PHE A 37 5.41 2.55 -25.62
CA PHE A 37 5.27 2.03 -24.26
C PHE A 37 6.52 1.28 -23.80
N ASP A 38 7.01 0.34 -24.62
CA ASP A 38 8.20 -0.46 -24.33
C ASP A 38 9.44 0.44 -24.19
N GLU A 39 9.60 1.42 -25.09
CA GLU A 39 10.71 2.38 -25.08
C GLU A 39 10.69 3.27 -23.84
N ARG A 40 9.52 3.85 -23.52
CA ARG A 40 9.36 4.71 -22.32
C ARG A 40 9.58 3.92 -21.05
N LEU A 41 9.07 2.68 -20.97
CA LEU A 41 9.27 1.82 -19.80
C LEU A 41 10.74 1.44 -19.61
N ALA A 42 11.43 1.04 -20.67
CA ALA A 42 12.85 0.73 -20.61
C ALA A 42 13.68 1.96 -20.21
N THR A 43 13.43 3.12 -20.84
CA THR A 43 14.09 4.39 -20.52
C THR A 43 13.87 4.77 -19.05
N ALA A 44 12.65 4.63 -18.54
CA ALA A 44 12.32 4.91 -17.15
C ALA A 44 13.07 4.00 -16.15
N CYS A 45 13.47 2.80 -16.56
CA CYS A 45 14.22 1.86 -15.72
C CYS A 45 15.73 2.13 -15.71
N VAL A 46 16.29 2.91 -16.65
CA VAL A 46 17.74 3.17 -16.75
C VAL A 46 18.37 3.65 -15.44
N PRO A 47 17.77 4.59 -14.67
CA PRO A 47 18.35 5.01 -13.39
C PRO A 47 18.50 3.89 -12.37
N MET A 48 17.69 2.82 -12.47
CA MET A 48 17.75 1.66 -11.57
C MET A 48 18.95 0.74 -11.86
N ALA A 49 19.64 0.92 -12.98
CA ALA A 49 20.89 0.22 -13.29
C ALA A 49 22.02 0.63 -12.32
N LYS A 50 21.96 1.86 -11.79
CA LYS A 50 22.98 2.44 -10.91
C LYS A 50 22.92 1.96 -9.46
N VAL A 51 21.92 1.17 -9.10
CA VAL A 51 21.74 0.69 -7.71
C VAL A 51 21.71 -0.82 -7.66
N ASN A 52 21.99 -1.44 -6.52
CA ASN A 52 21.92 -2.89 -6.38
C ASN A 52 20.47 -3.40 -6.17
N LEU A 53 19.58 -3.20 -7.15
CA LEU A 53 18.18 -3.66 -7.08
C LEU A 53 18.08 -5.18 -7.27
N ALA A 54 17.83 -5.89 -6.16
CA ALA A 54 17.74 -7.34 -6.11
C ALA A 54 16.39 -7.87 -6.62
N ALA A 55 15.29 -7.24 -6.21
CA ALA A 55 13.94 -7.65 -6.60
C ALA A 55 12.92 -6.51 -6.47
N THR A 56 11.79 -6.66 -7.15
CA THR A 56 10.59 -5.86 -6.94
C THR A 56 9.44 -6.77 -6.51
N TYR A 57 8.70 -6.38 -5.47
CA TYR A 57 7.48 -7.06 -5.03
C TYR A 57 6.26 -6.19 -5.28
N LEU A 58 5.28 -6.76 -5.97
CA LEU A 58 3.97 -6.17 -6.19
C LEU A 58 3.02 -6.72 -5.12
N VAL A 59 2.81 -5.95 -4.07
CA VAL A 59 1.91 -6.26 -2.96
C VAL A 59 0.54 -5.71 -3.30
N HIS A 60 -0.31 -6.56 -3.87
CA HIS A 60 -1.66 -6.14 -4.22
C HIS A 60 -2.47 -5.83 -2.96
N GLY A 61 -3.46 -4.97 -3.09
CA GLY A 61 -4.52 -4.83 -2.11
C GLY A 61 -5.80 -4.81 -2.90
N THR A 62 -6.51 -5.94 -2.93
CA THR A 62 -7.76 -5.99 -3.66
C THR A 62 -8.78 -6.75 -2.85
N TYR A 63 -9.92 -6.13 -2.67
CA TYR A 63 -11.12 -6.63 -2.01
C TYR A 63 -11.72 -7.84 -2.78
N THR A 64 -10.97 -8.93 -2.97
CA THR A 64 -11.36 -10.15 -3.72
C THR A 64 -12.24 -11.11 -2.92
N GLY A 65 -12.87 -10.62 -1.86
CA GLY A 65 -13.87 -11.36 -1.07
C GLY A 65 -15.09 -10.49 -0.78
N ASN A 66 -15.99 -10.96 0.08
CA ASN A 66 -17.20 -10.27 0.56
C ASN A 66 -16.96 -8.88 1.23
N ASP A 67 -15.77 -8.29 1.07
CA ASP A 67 -15.30 -7.09 1.74
C ASP A 67 -15.71 -5.80 1.02
N VAL A 68 -15.88 -5.82 -0.31
CA VAL A 68 -16.56 -4.71 -1.02
C VAL A 68 -18.00 -4.61 -0.50
N LEU A 69 -18.66 -5.75 -0.31
CA LEU A 69 -19.99 -5.81 0.30
C LEU A 69 -19.98 -5.28 1.74
N GLY A 70 -18.91 -5.51 2.51
CA GLY A 70 -18.73 -4.95 3.85
C GLY A 70 -18.63 -3.43 3.89
N LEU A 71 -17.77 -2.83 3.05
CA LEU A 71 -17.63 -1.36 2.93
C LEU A 71 -18.93 -0.71 2.41
N LEU A 72 -19.60 -1.36 1.45
CA LEU A 72 -20.92 -0.96 0.97
C LEU A 72 -22.02 -1.14 2.03
N THR A 73 -21.90 -2.11 2.93
CA THR A 73 -22.83 -2.31 4.05
C THR A 73 -22.64 -1.28 5.15
N GLU A 74 -21.41 -0.83 5.40
CA GLU A 74 -21.17 0.35 6.23
C GLU A 74 -21.79 1.60 5.60
N LEU A 75 -21.63 1.81 4.30
CA LEU A 75 -22.33 2.87 3.56
C LEU A 75 -23.86 2.78 3.70
N ARG A 76 -24.43 1.56 3.66
CA ARG A 76 -25.87 1.31 3.88
C ARG A 76 -26.34 1.74 5.27
N ARG A 77 -25.50 1.64 6.32
CA ARG A 77 -25.85 2.08 7.68
C ARG A 77 -26.06 3.58 7.78
N PHE A 78 -25.44 4.37 6.89
CA PHE A 78 -25.52 5.83 6.91
C PHE A 78 -26.47 6.41 5.84
N SER A 79 -26.90 5.61 4.86
CA SER A 79 -27.89 6.02 3.86
C SER A 79 -28.71 4.82 3.34
N PRO A 80 -29.87 4.52 3.95
CA PRO A 80 -30.71 3.36 3.61
C PRO A 80 -31.29 3.39 2.18
N TRP A 81 -31.55 4.58 1.62
CA TRP A 81 -32.10 4.78 0.26
C TRP A 81 -31.11 4.38 -0.87
N LEU A 82 -29.84 4.13 -0.53
CA LEU A 82 -28.77 3.81 -1.46
C LEU A 82 -28.76 2.31 -1.90
N SER A 83 -29.62 1.46 -1.32
CA SER A 83 -29.53 -0.02 -1.38
C SER A 83 -29.70 -0.63 -2.79
N GLU A 84 -30.70 -0.17 -3.55
CA GLU A 84 -31.16 -0.88 -4.75
C GLU A 84 -30.33 -0.58 -6.01
N ARG A 85 -29.69 0.60 -6.06
CA ARG A 85 -28.71 0.95 -7.11
C ARG A 85 -27.32 0.37 -6.83
N ILE A 86 -26.95 0.23 -5.55
CA ILE A 86 -25.65 -0.32 -5.16
C ILE A 86 -25.56 -1.83 -5.42
N ARG A 87 -26.63 -2.60 -5.20
CA ARG A 87 -26.64 -4.07 -5.41
C ARG A 87 -26.25 -4.47 -6.85
N ARG A 88 -26.67 -3.68 -7.84
CA ARG A 88 -26.29 -3.89 -9.26
C ARG A 88 -24.84 -3.54 -9.55
N MET A 89 -24.28 -2.56 -8.85
CA MET A 89 -22.84 -2.24 -8.95
C MET A 89 -22.00 -3.38 -8.34
N THR A 90 -22.42 -4.00 -7.25
CA THR A 90 -21.64 -5.06 -6.58
C THR A 90 -21.31 -6.25 -7.47
N LYS A 91 -22.25 -6.71 -8.31
CA LYS A 91 -21.99 -7.81 -9.25
C LYS A 91 -20.93 -7.42 -10.28
N GLY A 92 -21.02 -6.21 -10.83
CA GLY A 92 -20.02 -5.69 -11.78
C GLY A 92 -18.64 -5.41 -11.16
N PHE A 93 -18.56 -5.10 -9.86
CA PHE A 93 -17.28 -4.92 -9.17
C PHE A 93 -16.50 -6.25 -9.02
N ILE A 94 -17.21 -7.36 -8.75
CA ILE A 94 -16.58 -8.69 -8.63
C ILE A 94 -16.06 -9.16 -10.00
N ASP A 95 -16.85 -8.95 -11.06
CA ASP A 95 -16.47 -9.36 -12.43
C ASP A 95 -15.30 -8.51 -12.99
N VAL A 96 -15.19 -7.24 -12.60
CA VAL A 96 -14.13 -6.32 -13.06
C VAL A 96 -12.77 -6.55 -12.38
N VAL A 97 -12.77 -7.09 -11.17
CA VAL A 97 -11.54 -7.46 -10.43
C VAL A 97 -10.81 -8.66 -11.08
N ALA A 98 -11.42 -9.34 -12.04
CA ALA A 98 -10.80 -10.44 -12.78
C ALA A 98 -9.68 -9.99 -13.75
N GLY A 99 -9.45 -8.68 -13.96
CA GLY A 99 -8.38 -8.13 -14.81
C GLY A 99 -7.44 -7.16 -14.07
N GLU A 100 -6.79 -6.25 -14.81
CA GLU A 100 -5.91 -5.21 -14.25
C GLU A 100 -6.64 -4.12 -13.43
N THR A 101 -7.94 -4.27 -13.20
CA THR A 101 -8.75 -3.26 -12.51
C THR A 101 -8.74 -3.52 -11.01
N GLY A 102 -7.78 -2.91 -10.33
CA GLY A 102 -7.61 -2.99 -8.88
C GLY A 102 -6.69 -4.12 -8.40
N ASN A 103 -6.03 -4.88 -9.28
CA ASN A 103 -5.08 -5.94 -8.93
C ASN A 103 -3.85 -5.92 -9.87
N TYR A 104 -2.69 -6.33 -9.37
CA TYR A 104 -1.52 -6.60 -10.21
C TYR A 104 -1.66 -7.99 -10.84
N THR A 105 -1.63 -8.04 -12.18
CA THR A 105 -1.70 -9.31 -12.93
C THR A 105 -0.30 -9.87 -13.16
N SER A 106 -0.22 -11.16 -13.51
CA SER A 106 1.04 -11.77 -13.96
C SER A 106 1.58 -11.09 -15.21
N GLN A 107 0.70 -10.62 -16.11
CA GLN A 107 1.08 -9.83 -17.28
C GLN A 107 1.69 -8.49 -16.88
N TYR A 108 1.08 -7.75 -15.94
CA TYR A 108 1.64 -6.50 -15.43
C TYR A 108 3.06 -6.71 -14.86
N ALA A 109 3.24 -7.75 -14.03
CA ALA A 109 4.54 -8.09 -13.45
C ALA A 109 5.58 -8.46 -14.52
N ALA A 110 5.20 -9.28 -15.52
CA ALA A 110 6.06 -9.68 -16.62
C ALA A 110 6.48 -8.48 -17.49
N THR A 111 5.53 -7.58 -17.80
CA THR A 111 5.79 -6.34 -18.53
C THR A 111 6.78 -5.46 -17.78
N PHE A 112 6.59 -5.30 -16.46
CA PHE A 112 7.52 -4.53 -15.63
C PHE A 112 8.91 -5.18 -15.60
N GLN A 113 8.98 -6.51 -15.44
CA GLN A 113 10.25 -7.23 -15.47
C GLN A 113 10.98 -7.09 -16.81
N LYS A 114 10.26 -7.15 -17.93
CA LYS A 114 10.80 -6.90 -19.27
C LYS A 114 11.40 -5.50 -19.36
N GLY A 115 10.66 -4.48 -18.91
CA GLY A 115 11.11 -3.09 -18.86
C GLY A 115 12.38 -2.91 -18.04
N LEU A 116 12.42 -3.49 -16.83
CA LEU A 116 13.63 -3.50 -15.98
C LEU A 116 14.80 -4.19 -16.67
N THR A 117 14.57 -5.33 -17.30
CA THR A 117 15.62 -6.11 -17.97
C THR A 117 16.26 -5.32 -19.10
N VAL A 118 15.43 -4.71 -19.95
CA VAL A 118 15.92 -3.88 -21.06
C VAL A 118 16.59 -2.61 -20.54
N GLY A 119 15.94 -1.87 -19.64
CA GLY A 119 16.44 -0.58 -19.16
C GLY A 119 17.69 -0.68 -18.29
N THR A 120 17.84 -1.75 -17.51
CA THR A 120 19.00 -1.94 -16.63
C THR A 120 20.09 -2.82 -17.23
N GLY A 121 19.81 -3.51 -18.34
CA GLY A 121 20.72 -4.48 -18.95
C GLY A 121 20.91 -5.77 -18.14
N ARG A 122 20.12 -5.99 -17.08
CA ARG A 122 20.17 -7.20 -16.24
C ARG A 122 18.78 -7.65 -15.83
N THR A 123 18.60 -8.96 -15.65
CA THR A 123 17.31 -9.51 -15.21
C THR A 123 17.12 -9.29 -13.71
N THR A 124 16.18 -8.40 -13.34
CA THR A 124 15.71 -8.22 -11.96
C THR A 124 14.31 -8.79 -11.82
N ALA A 125 14.09 -9.67 -10.84
CA ALA A 125 12.80 -10.32 -10.66
C ALA A 125 11.70 -9.34 -10.22
N VAL A 126 10.52 -9.43 -10.83
CA VAL A 126 9.29 -8.76 -10.38
C VAL A 126 8.30 -9.83 -9.92
N ARG A 127 7.99 -9.85 -8.62
CA ARG A 127 7.22 -10.90 -7.96
C ARG A 127 5.84 -10.39 -7.54
N LEU A 128 4.81 -11.19 -7.76
CA LEU A 128 3.49 -10.96 -7.15
C LEU A 128 3.49 -11.52 -5.73
N PHE A 129 3.14 -10.70 -4.75
CA PHE A 129 2.96 -11.15 -3.38
C PHE A 129 1.48 -11.28 -3.05
N HIS A 130 1.05 -12.49 -2.71
CA HIS A 130 -0.35 -12.81 -2.42
C HIS A 130 -0.62 -12.95 -0.93
N TRP A 131 -1.61 -12.20 -0.46
CA TRP A 131 -2.18 -12.30 0.88
C TRP A 131 -3.69 -12.20 0.81
N SER A 132 -4.38 -12.46 1.93
CA SER A 132 -5.85 -12.57 1.94
C SER A 132 -6.58 -11.31 1.48
N SER A 133 -5.91 -10.15 1.50
CA SER A 133 -6.46 -8.85 1.13
C SER A 133 -7.67 -8.39 1.93
N GLN A 134 -7.96 -9.06 3.05
CA GLN A 134 -9.12 -8.71 3.87
C GLN A 134 -8.92 -7.37 4.58
N ASN A 135 -10.00 -6.60 4.70
CA ASN A 135 -9.98 -5.32 5.41
C ASN A 135 -10.17 -5.49 6.92
N ASN A 136 -9.25 -6.22 7.56
CA ASN A 136 -9.15 -6.32 9.03
C ASN A 136 -7.66 -6.26 9.45
N HIS A 137 -7.39 -6.07 10.73
CA HIS A 137 -6.02 -5.92 11.23
C HIS A 137 -5.24 -7.22 11.08
N ILE A 138 -5.84 -8.35 11.46
CA ILE A 138 -5.14 -9.63 11.49
C ILE A 138 -4.72 -10.10 10.09
N ALA A 139 -5.53 -9.85 9.06
CA ALA A 139 -5.18 -10.15 7.68
C ALA A 139 -3.98 -9.34 7.18
N ARG A 140 -3.93 -8.04 7.49
CA ARG A 140 -2.79 -7.19 7.12
C ARG A 140 -1.53 -7.56 7.90
N ALA A 141 -1.66 -7.93 9.16
CA ALA A 141 -0.57 -8.46 9.96
C ALA A 141 -0.03 -9.79 9.41
N ASP A 142 -0.91 -10.72 9.03
CA ASP A 142 -0.52 -11.99 8.38
C ASP A 142 0.22 -11.75 7.07
N GLY A 143 -0.26 -10.81 6.24
CA GLY A 143 0.43 -10.38 5.03
C GLY A 143 1.84 -9.84 5.32
N ALA A 144 2.00 -9.03 6.37
CA ALA A 144 3.30 -8.45 6.72
C ALA A 144 4.28 -9.52 7.23
N VAL A 145 3.81 -10.41 8.11
CA VAL A 145 4.58 -11.55 8.64
C VAL A 145 5.07 -12.47 7.52
N ARG A 146 4.19 -12.84 6.59
CA ARG A 146 4.56 -13.71 5.46
C ARG A 146 5.54 -13.03 4.51
N LEU A 147 5.39 -11.72 4.30
CA LEU A 147 6.34 -10.94 3.49
C LEU A 147 7.72 -10.86 4.16
N ILE A 148 7.81 -10.80 5.49
CA ILE A 148 9.10 -10.89 6.21
C ILE A 148 9.80 -12.21 5.89
N CYS A 149 9.10 -13.34 5.97
CA CYS A 149 9.69 -14.65 5.66
C CYS A 149 10.12 -14.74 4.19
N GLU A 150 9.42 -14.09 3.26
CA GLU A 150 9.82 -14.08 1.86
C GLU A 150 11.02 -13.17 1.58
N LEU A 151 11.10 -12.01 2.23
CA LEU A 151 12.26 -11.12 2.17
C LEU A 151 13.48 -11.73 2.85
N ALA A 152 13.29 -12.48 3.93
CA ALA A 152 14.37 -13.22 4.61
C ALA A 152 14.99 -14.26 3.69
N ARG A 153 14.18 -15.09 3.03
CA ARG A 153 14.65 -16.06 2.03
C ARG A 153 15.40 -15.39 0.88
N LEU A 154 14.87 -14.29 0.35
CA LEU A 154 15.58 -13.51 -0.66
C LEU A 154 16.93 -13.03 -0.11
N ALA A 155 17.00 -12.51 1.12
CA ALA A 155 18.23 -12.01 1.70
C ALA A 155 19.29 -13.09 1.94
N GLU A 156 18.87 -14.32 2.25
CA GLU A 156 19.74 -15.50 2.41
C GLU A 156 20.34 -15.94 1.07
N ASP A 157 19.56 -15.84 -0.02
CA ASP A 157 20.00 -16.20 -1.38
C ASP A 157 20.93 -15.14 -2.01
N LEU A 158 20.96 -13.92 -1.47
CA LEU A 158 21.81 -12.86 -2.00
C LEU A 158 23.27 -13.05 -1.57
N PRO A 159 24.24 -12.72 -2.44
CA PRO A 159 25.64 -12.73 -2.07
C PRO A 159 25.87 -11.88 -0.82
N THR A 160 26.74 -12.34 0.07
CA THR A 160 27.15 -11.53 1.22
C THR A 160 27.86 -10.30 0.68
N ALA A 161 27.21 -9.15 0.82
CA ALA A 161 27.76 -7.85 0.48
C ALA A 161 28.99 -7.59 1.36
N ASP A 162 30.14 -7.30 0.73
CA ASP A 162 31.29 -6.73 1.45
C ASP A 162 30.89 -5.36 2.03
N GLU A 163 31.50 -4.95 3.14
CA GLU A 163 31.19 -3.67 3.81
C GLU A 163 31.32 -2.43 2.89
N SER A 164 32.07 -2.55 1.79
CA SER A 164 32.26 -1.50 0.79
C SER A 164 31.25 -1.51 -0.36
N SER A 165 30.32 -2.48 -0.39
CA SER A 165 29.34 -2.61 -1.48
C SER A 165 28.00 -1.96 -1.15
N ASP A 166 27.32 -1.43 -2.17
CA ASP A 166 25.99 -0.85 -2.00
C ASP A 166 25.00 -1.89 -1.48
N PRO A 167 24.14 -1.54 -0.49
CA PRO A 167 23.18 -2.48 0.06
C PRO A 167 22.23 -2.99 -1.02
N SER A 168 21.94 -4.29 -0.97
CA SER A 168 20.91 -4.90 -1.80
C SER A 168 19.57 -4.22 -1.53
N ARG A 169 18.99 -3.66 -2.60
CA ARG A 169 17.72 -2.93 -2.56
C ARG A 169 16.57 -3.83 -2.98
N VAL A 170 15.46 -3.72 -2.29
CA VAL A 170 14.20 -4.35 -2.67
C VAL A 170 13.14 -3.28 -2.81
N MET A 171 12.52 -3.21 -3.99
CA MET A 171 11.44 -2.27 -4.24
C MET A 171 10.09 -2.92 -3.93
N LEU A 172 9.27 -2.27 -3.08
CA LEU A 172 7.99 -2.80 -2.63
C LEU A 172 6.86 -1.90 -3.11
N TRP A 173 6.00 -2.40 -4.01
CA TRP A 173 4.86 -1.66 -4.55
C TRP A 173 3.56 -2.12 -3.90
N GLY A 174 3.05 -1.33 -2.95
CA GLY A 174 1.79 -1.60 -2.26
C GLY A 174 0.61 -0.91 -2.93
N HIS A 175 -0.34 -1.67 -3.49
CA HIS A 175 -1.61 -1.10 -3.95
C HIS A 175 -2.66 -1.14 -2.83
N SER A 176 -3.46 -0.09 -2.65
CA SER A 176 -4.57 -0.09 -1.68
C SER A 176 -4.11 -0.49 -0.26
N HIS A 177 -4.78 -1.45 0.39
CA HIS A 177 -4.35 -2.03 1.66
C HIS A 177 -3.02 -2.79 1.63
N GLY A 178 -2.48 -3.12 0.45
CA GLY A 178 -1.11 -3.62 0.33
C GLY A 178 -0.08 -2.64 0.89
N GLY A 179 -0.27 -1.32 0.73
CA GLY A 179 0.59 -0.35 1.40
C GLY A 179 0.45 -0.34 2.93
N ASN A 180 -0.71 -0.72 3.48
CA ASN A 180 -0.87 -0.88 4.92
C ASN A 180 -0.19 -2.15 5.45
N VAL A 181 -0.08 -3.20 4.63
CA VAL A 181 0.79 -4.36 4.92
C VAL A 181 2.24 -3.89 5.01
N LEU A 182 2.69 -3.08 4.05
CA LEU A 182 4.04 -2.51 4.05
C LEU A 182 4.29 -1.60 5.26
N ALA A 183 3.31 -0.80 5.69
CA ALA A 183 3.46 0.01 6.90
C ALA A 183 3.68 -0.85 8.17
N ILE A 184 2.92 -1.94 8.34
CA ILE A 184 3.13 -2.89 9.44
C ILE A 184 4.50 -3.57 9.32
N LEU A 185 4.92 -3.96 8.12
CA LEU A 185 6.24 -4.52 7.84
C LEU A 185 7.36 -3.59 8.34
N THR A 186 7.32 -2.30 8.00
CA THR A 186 8.36 -1.34 8.43
C THR A 186 8.45 -1.24 9.95
N ASN A 187 7.32 -1.23 10.64
CA ASN A 187 7.29 -1.24 12.10
C ASN A 187 7.86 -2.54 12.68
N LEU A 188 7.51 -3.71 12.12
CA LEU A 188 8.06 -4.99 12.60
C LEU A 188 9.59 -5.05 12.44
N LEU A 189 10.11 -4.54 11.33
CA LEU A 189 11.55 -4.49 11.09
C LEU A 189 12.25 -3.51 12.05
N ALA A 190 11.70 -2.33 12.25
CA ALA A 190 12.32 -1.28 13.08
C ALA A 190 12.15 -1.48 14.60
N ALA A 191 11.04 -2.08 15.02
CA ALA A 191 10.63 -2.13 16.41
C ALA A 191 11.64 -2.88 17.29
N ASN A 192 11.80 -2.40 18.52
CA ASN A 192 12.52 -3.11 19.57
C ASN A 192 11.82 -4.42 19.96
N GLN A 193 12.54 -5.27 20.69
CA GLN A 193 12.05 -6.60 21.06
C GLN A 193 10.75 -6.55 21.86
N GLU A 194 10.61 -5.61 22.80
CA GLU A 194 9.39 -5.47 23.62
C GLU A 194 8.16 -5.18 22.74
N THR A 195 8.27 -4.23 21.83
CA THR A 195 7.19 -3.82 20.92
C THR A 195 6.81 -4.96 19.96
N ARG A 196 7.81 -5.72 19.48
CA ARG A 196 7.56 -6.93 18.68
C ARG A 196 6.85 -8.01 19.49
N ASN A 197 7.26 -8.24 20.74
CA ASN A 197 6.61 -9.22 21.61
C ASN A 197 5.15 -8.85 21.86
N GLN A 198 4.84 -7.58 22.11
CA GLN A 198 3.46 -7.10 22.25
C GLN A 198 2.60 -7.41 21.00
N PHE A 199 3.17 -7.25 19.79
CA PHE A 199 2.50 -7.60 18.54
C PHE A 199 2.25 -9.11 18.41
N PHE A 200 3.26 -9.95 18.66
CA PHE A 200 3.13 -11.40 18.57
C PHE A 200 2.21 -11.98 19.67
N ASP A 201 2.23 -11.42 20.88
CA ASP A 201 1.33 -11.80 21.97
C ASP A 201 -0.12 -11.44 21.66
N ALA A 202 -0.35 -10.27 21.07
CA ALA A 202 -1.69 -9.85 20.63
C ALA A 202 -2.27 -10.78 19.57
N THR A 203 -1.40 -11.42 18.77
CA THR A 203 -1.78 -12.29 17.65
C THR A 203 -1.63 -13.78 17.95
N ARG A 204 -1.11 -14.17 19.12
CA ARG A 204 -0.84 -15.57 19.49
C ARG A 204 -2.00 -16.52 19.21
N THR A 205 -3.22 -16.13 19.55
CA THR A 205 -4.41 -16.98 19.36
C THR A 205 -4.70 -17.31 17.89
N PHE A 206 -4.15 -16.54 16.95
CA PHE A 206 -4.30 -16.76 15.52
C PHE A 206 -3.40 -17.86 14.98
N PHE A 207 -2.16 -17.97 15.48
CA PHE A 207 -1.15 -18.91 14.96
C PHE A 207 -0.80 -20.06 15.91
N SER A 208 -1.23 -20.00 17.18
CA SER A 208 -1.02 -21.06 18.17
C SER A 208 -2.37 -21.40 18.85
N PRO A 209 -2.73 -22.69 18.99
CA PRO A 209 -3.89 -23.13 19.76
C PRO A 209 -3.76 -22.75 21.23
N TRP A 210 -4.88 -22.67 21.96
CA TRP A 210 -4.85 -22.28 23.38
C TRP A 210 -4.39 -23.43 24.30
N TRP A 211 -4.37 -24.65 23.77
CA TRP A 211 -4.06 -25.90 24.47
C TRP A 211 -2.75 -26.54 24.03
N SER A 212 -2.00 -25.92 23.11
CA SER A 212 -0.73 -26.45 22.60
C SER A 212 0.29 -25.33 22.42
N GLU A 213 1.56 -25.64 22.65
CA GLU A 213 2.68 -24.76 22.28
C GLU A 213 3.06 -24.90 20.80
N GLU A 214 2.60 -25.94 20.11
CA GLU A 214 2.81 -26.12 18.68
C GLU A 214 2.06 -25.06 17.87
N THR A 215 2.70 -24.53 16.83
CA THR A 215 2.10 -23.51 15.97
C THR A 215 1.40 -24.13 14.76
N ASP A 216 0.17 -23.69 14.49
CA ASP A 216 -0.58 -24.07 13.28
C ASP A 216 -0.10 -23.30 12.04
N ARG A 217 0.69 -22.23 12.24
CA ARG A 217 1.19 -21.35 11.19
C ARG A 217 2.70 -21.13 11.36
N PRO A 218 3.54 -22.02 10.83
CA PRO A 218 4.99 -21.97 11.03
C PRO A 218 5.62 -20.64 10.59
N ASP A 219 5.06 -19.99 9.56
CA ASP A 219 5.49 -18.66 9.08
C ASP A 219 5.54 -17.60 10.20
N TRP A 220 4.60 -17.65 11.16
CA TRP A 220 4.55 -16.68 12.26
C TRP A 220 5.68 -16.87 13.27
N GLU A 221 5.98 -18.12 13.61
CA GLU A 221 7.09 -18.44 14.49
C GLU A 221 8.44 -18.17 13.80
N GLN A 222 8.55 -18.53 12.52
CA GLN A 222 9.72 -18.20 11.70
C GLN A 222 9.96 -16.69 11.67
N ALA A 223 8.95 -15.87 11.37
CA ALA A 223 9.11 -14.42 11.36
C ALA A 223 9.53 -13.88 12.74
N ARG A 224 9.01 -14.43 13.83
CA ARG A 224 9.39 -14.04 15.20
C ARG A 224 10.87 -14.32 15.45
N GLN A 225 11.37 -15.48 15.04
CA GLN A 225 12.77 -15.86 15.15
C GLN A 225 13.67 -14.96 14.29
N LEU A 226 13.32 -14.78 13.01
CA LEU A 226 14.03 -13.91 12.06
C LEU A 226 14.15 -12.47 12.58
N LEU A 227 13.07 -11.94 13.17
CA LEU A 227 13.08 -10.59 13.73
C LEU A 227 13.91 -10.50 15.01
N ASN A 228 14.07 -11.57 15.78
CA ASN A 228 14.90 -11.56 16.98
C ASN A 228 16.38 -11.76 16.68
N ASP A 229 16.73 -12.27 15.50
CA ASP A 229 18.11 -12.32 15.03
C ASP A 229 18.54 -10.95 14.47
N ALA A 230 19.42 -10.27 15.23
CA ALA A 230 19.97 -8.98 14.84
C ALA A 230 21.03 -9.08 13.72
N GLN A 231 21.60 -10.26 13.50
CA GLN A 231 22.63 -10.52 12.49
C GLN A 231 22.05 -11.08 11.19
N HIS A 232 20.74 -11.35 11.16
CA HIS A 232 20.08 -11.92 10.00
C HIS A 232 20.28 -11.03 8.74
N PRO A 233 20.61 -11.59 7.56
CA PRO A 233 20.84 -10.82 6.32
C PRO A 233 19.70 -9.87 5.93
N LEU A 234 18.47 -10.19 6.30
CA LEU A 234 17.28 -9.32 6.18
C LEU A 234 17.54 -7.88 6.67
N ARG A 235 18.35 -7.71 7.71
CA ARG A 235 18.69 -6.41 8.31
C ARG A 235 19.51 -5.50 7.38
N ARG A 236 20.16 -6.08 6.37
CA ARG A 236 21.00 -5.37 5.39
C ARG A 236 20.23 -4.96 4.13
N LEU A 237 18.97 -5.39 3.98
CA LEU A 237 18.15 -4.99 2.84
C LEU A 237 17.73 -3.52 2.96
N ALA A 238 17.94 -2.77 1.89
CA ALA A 238 17.39 -1.43 1.73
C ALA A 238 16.01 -1.50 1.08
N LEU A 239 14.94 -1.21 1.82
CA LEU A 239 13.57 -1.30 1.32
C LEU A 239 13.10 0.05 0.73
N ASP A 240 12.90 0.09 -0.58
CA ASP A 240 12.40 1.26 -1.30
C ASP A 240 10.90 1.08 -1.58
N ILE A 241 10.04 1.78 -0.83
CA ILE A 241 8.59 1.55 -0.77
C ILE A 241 7.83 2.55 -1.63
N VAL A 242 6.96 2.03 -2.50
CA VAL A 242 6.03 2.82 -3.31
C VAL A 242 4.62 2.37 -2.98
N THR A 243 3.71 3.30 -2.72
CA THR A 243 2.31 2.97 -2.48
C THR A 243 1.40 3.63 -3.50
N PHE A 244 0.32 2.96 -3.85
CA PHE A 244 -0.65 3.41 -4.84
C PHE A 244 -2.05 3.40 -4.24
N GLY A 245 -2.61 4.59 -4.00
CA GLY A 245 -3.94 4.75 -3.41
C GLY A 245 -4.09 4.17 -2.01
N THR A 246 -3.00 3.92 -1.29
CA THR A 246 -3.05 3.33 0.05
C THR A 246 -3.78 4.25 1.02
N PRO A 247 -4.88 3.80 1.64
CA PRO A 247 -5.57 4.60 2.63
C PRO A 247 -4.64 4.95 3.79
N ILE A 248 -4.59 6.23 4.17
CA ILE A 248 -3.84 6.72 5.33
C ILE A 248 -4.36 6.02 6.58
N ARG A 249 -3.55 5.18 7.23
CA ARG A 249 -3.92 4.42 8.45
C ARG A 249 -2.73 4.26 9.39
N TYR A 250 -1.95 3.20 9.21
CA TYR A 250 -0.80 2.90 10.05
C TYR A 250 0.32 3.88 9.75
N GLY A 251 1.04 4.31 10.79
CA GLY A 251 2.27 5.07 10.65
C GLY A 251 3.38 4.20 10.10
N TRP A 252 4.39 4.84 9.54
CA TRP A 252 5.58 4.15 9.06
C TRP A 252 6.68 4.28 10.11
N ASP A 253 7.64 3.34 10.11
CA ASP A 253 8.84 3.47 10.91
C ASP A 253 10.05 3.63 10.00
N THR A 254 10.73 4.77 10.11
CA THR A 254 11.83 5.14 9.21
C THR A 254 13.09 4.31 9.36
N ALA A 255 13.25 3.56 10.44
CA ALA A 255 14.31 2.57 10.53
C ALA A 255 13.97 1.27 9.77
N GLY A 256 12.71 1.10 9.33
CA GLY A 256 12.23 -0.09 8.63
C GLY A 256 12.18 0.05 7.10
N TYR A 257 12.57 1.19 6.54
CA TYR A 257 12.65 1.41 5.10
C TYR A 257 13.71 2.45 4.73
N SER A 258 14.13 2.47 3.47
CA SER A 258 15.10 3.43 2.93
C SER A 258 14.42 4.63 2.25
N LYS A 259 13.40 4.39 1.43
CA LYS A 259 12.65 5.45 0.72
C LYS A 259 11.15 5.16 0.74
N LEU A 260 10.33 6.20 0.71
CA LEU A 260 8.87 6.10 0.74
C LEU A 260 8.22 7.13 -0.19
N LEU A 261 7.45 6.64 -1.16
CA LEU A 261 6.73 7.42 -2.15
C LEU A 261 5.27 6.98 -2.21
N HIS A 262 4.36 7.95 -2.22
CA HIS A 262 2.92 7.73 -2.29
C HIS A 262 2.36 8.32 -3.59
N PHE A 263 1.65 7.52 -4.37
CA PHE A 263 0.81 7.99 -5.47
C PHE A 263 -0.63 8.03 -5.01
N VAL A 264 -1.26 9.19 -5.17
CA VAL A 264 -2.67 9.39 -4.84
C VAL A 264 -3.35 10.06 -6.02
N ASN A 265 -4.29 9.36 -6.65
CA ASN A 265 -5.15 9.91 -7.69
C ASN A 265 -6.01 11.01 -7.06
N HIS A 266 -5.76 12.25 -7.46
CA HIS A 266 -6.35 13.42 -6.84
C HIS A 266 -6.56 14.53 -7.86
N ARG A 267 -7.75 15.11 -7.82
CA ARG A 267 -8.11 16.30 -8.60
C ARG A 267 -8.43 17.43 -7.62
N PRO A 268 -7.55 18.44 -7.49
CA PRO A 268 -7.81 19.59 -6.63
C PRO A 268 -9.10 20.30 -7.02
N THR A 269 -9.80 20.85 -6.03
CA THR A 269 -10.99 21.67 -6.25
C THR A 269 -10.74 23.08 -5.71
N PRO A 270 -11.25 24.15 -6.35
CA PRO A 270 -11.03 25.51 -5.87
C PRO A 270 -11.54 25.78 -4.45
N GLN A 271 -12.45 24.94 -3.94
CA GLN A 271 -13.08 25.12 -2.62
C GLN A 271 -12.31 24.45 -1.47
N GLN A 272 -11.23 23.72 -1.75
CA GLN A 272 -10.47 22.97 -0.74
C GLN A 272 -8.97 23.21 -0.91
N PRO A 273 -8.18 23.15 0.17
CA PRO A 273 -6.72 23.07 0.06
C PRO A 273 -6.29 21.89 -0.81
N VAL A 274 -5.21 22.05 -1.57
CA VAL A 274 -4.69 21.05 -2.55
C VAL A 274 -4.44 19.66 -1.94
N HIS A 275 -4.10 19.57 -0.65
CA HIS A 275 -3.86 18.30 0.04
C HIS A 275 -5.14 17.65 0.59
N ARG A 276 -6.32 18.18 0.25
CA ARG A 276 -7.62 17.73 0.74
C ARG A 276 -8.63 17.49 -0.38
N THR A 277 -9.64 16.70 -0.03
CA THR A 277 -10.81 16.42 -0.86
C THR A 277 -12.07 16.70 -0.06
N GLY A 278 -13.20 16.87 -0.74
CA GLY A 278 -14.49 16.99 -0.11
C GLY A 278 -14.96 15.70 0.58
N PHE A 279 -16.13 15.77 1.17
CA PHE A 279 -16.75 14.63 1.84
C PHE A 279 -17.07 13.50 0.84
N PRO A 280 -16.72 12.23 1.12
CA PRO A 280 -16.71 11.18 0.11
C PRO A 280 -18.10 10.67 -0.28
N LEU A 281 -19.14 10.99 0.51
CA LEU A 281 -20.47 10.39 0.37
C LEU A 281 -21.42 11.14 -0.58
N HIS A 282 -20.92 12.13 -1.33
CA HIS A 282 -21.72 12.79 -2.35
C HIS A 282 -21.81 11.92 -3.62
N LEU A 283 -22.87 11.11 -3.72
CA LEU A 283 -23.00 10.03 -4.70
C LEU A 283 -22.69 10.41 -6.17
N PRO A 284 -23.19 11.53 -6.73
CA PRO A 284 -22.81 11.93 -8.10
C PRO A 284 -21.31 12.17 -8.31
N ARG A 285 -20.59 12.63 -7.27
CA ARG A 285 -19.15 12.91 -7.33
C ARG A 285 -18.34 11.62 -7.17
N PHE A 286 -18.78 10.75 -6.25
CA PHE A 286 -18.23 9.42 -6.02
C PHE A 286 -18.29 8.56 -7.29
N LEU A 287 -19.45 8.48 -7.94
CA LEU A 287 -19.65 7.67 -9.15
C LEU A 287 -18.78 8.12 -10.33
N LYS A 288 -18.40 9.41 -10.39
CA LYS A 288 -17.57 9.98 -11.44
C LYS A 288 -16.09 10.11 -11.06
N ALA A 289 -15.69 9.68 -9.86
CA ALA A 289 -14.35 9.93 -9.32
C ALA A 289 -13.91 11.40 -9.49
N LYS A 290 -14.83 12.35 -9.26
CA LYS A 290 -14.62 13.77 -9.60
C LYS A 290 -13.38 14.38 -8.96
N GLU A 291 -13.03 13.93 -7.75
CA GLU A 291 -11.92 14.46 -6.95
C GLU A 291 -10.74 13.46 -6.89
N GLY A 292 -10.76 12.44 -7.76
CA GLY A 292 -9.80 11.33 -7.80
C GLY A 292 -10.33 10.09 -7.06
N ASP A 293 -9.48 9.48 -6.25
CA ASP A 293 -9.71 8.18 -5.61
C ASP A 293 -10.56 8.27 -4.34
N TYR A 294 -11.84 7.91 -4.38
CA TYR A 294 -12.69 7.93 -3.19
C TYR A 294 -12.44 6.73 -2.25
N ILE A 295 -11.91 5.61 -2.74
CA ILE A 295 -11.63 4.42 -1.92
C ILE A 295 -10.49 4.69 -0.95
N HIS A 296 -9.47 5.44 -1.38
CA HIS A 296 -8.41 5.95 -0.51
C HIS A 296 -8.98 6.66 0.75
N GLN A 297 -10.03 7.46 0.59
CA GLN A 297 -10.66 8.19 1.69
C GLN A 297 -11.61 7.32 2.53
N LEU A 298 -12.28 6.34 1.91
CA LEU A 298 -13.18 5.43 2.62
C LEU A 298 -12.43 4.33 3.39
N GLY A 299 -11.24 3.92 2.94
CA GLY A 299 -10.47 2.84 3.54
C GLY A 299 -9.67 3.21 4.79
N ILE A 300 -9.93 4.37 5.42
CA ILE A 300 -9.14 4.96 6.51
C ILE A 300 -9.31 4.25 7.87
N ALA A 301 -8.61 4.72 8.91
CA ALA A 301 -8.67 4.14 10.24
C ALA A 301 -10.11 4.12 10.79
N GLY A 302 -10.52 2.98 11.35
CA GLY A 302 -11.88 2.74 11.83
C GLY A 302 -12.84 2.14 10.81
N THR A 303 -12.40 1.80 9.59
CA THR A 303 -13.27 1.13 8.58
C THR A 303 -12.98 -0.35 8.44
N ASN A 304 -12.42 -0.97 9.49
CA ASN A 304 -12.21 -2.42 9.56
C ASN A 304 -13.52 -3.18 9.50
N LEU A 305 -13.52 -4.27 8.74
CA LEU A 305 -14.53 -5.29 8.80
C LEU A 305 -14.23 -6.21 9.98
N ILE A 306 -15.27 -6.62 10.69
CA ILE A 306 -15.16 -7.59 11.77
C ILE A 306 -14.93 -8.96 11.10
N PRO A 307 -13.88 -9.72 11.48
CA PRO A 307 -13.72 -11.09 11.02
C PRO A 307 -14.95 -11.95 11.31
N ASN A 308 -15.09 -13.08 10.62
CA ASN A 308 -16.20 -14.01 10.86
C ASN A 308 -16.30 -14.34 12.37
N PRO A 309 -17.43 -14.05 13.05
CA PRO A 309 -17.57 -14.32 14.49
C PRO A 309 -17.40 -15.79 14.88
N LEU A 310 -17.66 -16.72 13.96
CA LEU A 310 -17.42 -18.15 14.16
C LEU A 310 -15.93 -18.51 14.15
N ALA A 311 -15.08 -17.68 13.52
CA ALA A 311 -13.64 -17.81 13.56
C ALA A 311 -13.08 -17.13 14.82
N VAL A 312 -13.47 -17.63 16.00
CA VAL A 312 -13.22 -17.01 17.32
C VAL A 312 -11.75 -16.64 17.53
N ARG A 313 -10.82 -17.51 17.14
CA ARG A 313 -9.37 -17.27 17.24
C ARG A 313 -8.91 -16.04 16.45
N THR A 314 -9.40 -15.92 15.20
CA THR A 314 -9.15 -14.79 14.31
C THR A 314 -9.79 -13.51 14.85
N LEU A 315 -11.03 -13.58 15.33
CA LEU A 315 -11.72 -12.44 15.91
C LEU A 315 -10.99 -11.91 17.15
N LEU A 316 -10.59 -12.79 18.06
CA LEU A 316 -9.88 -12.38 19.28
C LEU A 316 -8.51 -11.78 18.98
N ALA A 317 -7.76 -12.37 18.04
CA ALA A 317 -6.49 -11.81 17.58
C ALA A 317 -6.67 -10.42 16.96
N ASP A 318 -7.69 -10.24 16.10
CA ASP A 318 -7.98 -8.94 15.49
C ASP A 318 -8.34 -7.87 16.53
N LEU A 319 -9.17 -8.20 17.52
CA LEU A 319 -9.55 -7.29 18.60
C LEU A 319 -8.37 -6.93 19.51
N ARG A 320 -7.47 -7.87 19.79
CA ARG A 320 -6.24 -7.62 20.56
C ARG A 320 -5.27 -6.76 19.76
N LEU A 321 -5.07 -7.11 18.49
CA LEU A 321 -4.18 -6.38 17.59
C LEU A 321 -4.68 -4.94 17.34
N LYS A 322 -6.00 -4.71 17.32
CA LYS A 322 -6.59 -3.38 17.31
C LYS A 322 -6.07 -2.51 18.47
N LYS A 323 -5.89 -3.07 19.67
CA LYS A 323 -5.36 -2.30 20.83
C LYS A 323 -3.90 -1.89 20.64
N VAL A 324 -3.12 -2.70 19.93
CA VAL A 324 -1.72 -2.40 19.60
C VAL A 324 -1.66 -1.38 18.47
N LEU A 325 -2.31 -1.67 17.34
CA LEU A 325 -2.21 -0.85 16.14
C LEU A 325 -2.96 0.48 16.29
N GLU A 326 -4.15 0.50 16.89
CA GLU A 326 -4.91 1.75 17.06
C GLU A 326 -4.59 2.46 18.38
N GLN A 327 -3.45 2.15 19.02
CA GLN A 327 -3.02 2.83 20.24
C GLN A 327 -2.82 4.33 19.96
N GLY A 328 -3.46 5.18 20.76
CA GLY A 328 -3.37 6.64 20.61
C GLY A 328 -4.19 7.22 19.45
N LEU A 329 -4.93 6.39 18.71
CA LEU A 329 -5.90 6.88 17.74
C LEU A 329 -7.05 7.55 18.51
N GLN A 330 -7.16 8.87 18.38
CA GLN A 330 -8.16 9.66 19.10
C GLN A 330 -9.58 9.09 18.85
N PRO A 331 -10.46 9.00 19.86
CA PRO A 331 -11.82 8.44 19.75
C PRO A 331 -12.77 9.21 18.82
N GLU A 332 -12.26 10.16 18.03
CA GLU A 332 -13.01 10.94 17.08
C GLU A 332 -13.88 10.06 16.19
N TRP A 333 -15.10 10.56 15.95
CA TRP A 333 -16.04 9.93 15.05
C TRP A 333 -15.41 9.79 13.66
N ARG A 334 -15.59 8.63 13.04
CA ARG A 334 -15.11 8.33 11.68
C ARG A 334 -15.53 9.41 10.68
N LEU A 335 -16.73 9.96 10.88
CA LEU A 335 -17.27 11.06 10.11
C LEU A 335 -16.35 12.30 10.12
N SER A 336 -15.80 12.66 11.28
CA SER A 336 -14.87 13.78 11.42
C SER A 336 -13.59 13.56 10.61
N ARG A 337 -13.07 12.34 10.57
CA ARG A 337 -11.88 12.00 9.76
C ARG A 337 -12.19 12.07 8.26
N TRP A 338 -13.35 11.58 7.84
CA TRP A 338 -13.79 11.73 6.45
C TRP A 338 -14.00 13.19 6.04
N MET A 339 -14.56 14.01 6.93
CA MET A 339 -14.74 15.45 6.69
C MET A 339 -13.43 16.20 6.53
N ARG A 340 -12.33 15.75 7.15
CA ARG A 340 -11.00 16.34 6.94
C ARG A 340 -10.42 16.06 5.56
N GLY A 341 -10.83 14.95 4.93
CA GLY A 341 -10.52 14.66 3.53
C GLY A 341 -9.04 14.57 3.20
N HIS A 342 -8.21 14.04 4.10
CA HIS A 342 -6.76 13.97 3.88
C HIS A 342 -6.39 13.14 2.65
N ARG A 343 -5.50 13.70 1.83
CA ARG A 343 -4.89 13.02 0.67
C ARG A 343 -3.41 12.72 0.84
N VAL A 344 -2.75 13.41 1.77
CA VAL A 344 -1.30 13.34 1.95
C VAL A 344 -1.02 12.67 3.30
N PRO A 345 -0.36 11.49 3.33
CA PRO A 345 0.23 10.92 4.53
C PRO A 345 1.20 11.89 5.22
N ASP A 346 1.41 11.73 6.53
CA ASP A 346 2.36 12.57 7.30
C ASP A 346 3.83 12.16 7.11
N GLU A 347 4.08 11.11 6.34
CA GLU A 347 5.39 10.53 6.10
C GLU A 347 5.59 10.23 4.61
N GLY A 348 6.84 10.23 4.16
CA GLY A 348 7.22 9.99 2.77
C GLY A 348 7.03 11.20 1.88
N THR A 349 7.18 11.02 0.56
CA THR A 349 6.81 12.03 -0.44
C THR A 349 5.50 11.62 -1.10
N THR A 350 4.59 12.56 -1.32
CA THR A 350 3.31 12.27 -2.01
C THR A 350 3.22 12.95 -3.37
N LEU A 351 2.88 12.17 -4.39
CA LEU A 351 2.47 12.67 -5.70
C LEU A 351 0.95 12.62 -5.78
N LEU A 352 0.34 13.81 -5.83
CA LEU A 352 -1.08 14.01 -6.10
C LEU A 352 -1.24 14.06 -7.62
N VAL A 353 -1.67 12.95 -8.21
CA VAL A 353 -1.66 12.76 -9.67
C VAL A 353 -3.08 12.84 -10.22
N ASP A 354 -3.29 13.67 -11.25
CA ASP A 354 -4.50 13.58 -12.07
C ASP A 354 -4.26 12.59 -13.21
N TYR A 355 -4.88 11.40 -13.11
CA TYR A 355 -4.81 10.38 -14.14
C TYR A 355 -5.81 10.60 -15.30
N HIS A 356 -6.60 11.69 -15.27
CA HIS A 356 -7.67 11.95 -16.23
C HIS A 356 -8.61 10.74 -16.46
N ASP A 357 -8.76 9.89 -15.43
CA ASP A 357 -9.52 8.62 -15.47
C ASP A 357 -11.04 8.81 -15.39
N GLY A 358 -11.53 9.97 -15.82
CA GLY A 358 -12.95 10.32 -15.84
C GLY A 358 -13.72 9.41 -16.78
N HIS A 359 -14.41 8.41 -16.20
CA HIS A 359 -15.35 7.56 -16.92
C HIS A 359 -16.72 7.65 -16.25
N TRP A 360 -17.81 7.55 -17.03
CA TRP A 360 -19.16 7.68 -16.50
C TRP A 360 -19.60 6.45 -15.67
N PHE A 361 -18.93 5.31 -15.84
CA PHE A 361 -19.25 4.04 -15.20
C PHE A 361 -18.26 3.68 -14.08
N ALA A 362 -18.71 3.89 -12.83
CA ALA A 362 -17.95 3.74 -11.58
C ALA A 362 -17.17 2.42 -11.41
N PRO A 363 -17.72 1.24 -11.78
CA PRO A 363 -17.01 -0.02 -11.62
C PRO A 363 -15.71 -0.10 -12.44
N HIS A 364 -15.65 0.54 -13.61
CA HIS A 364 -14.46 0.46 -14.47
C HIS A 364 -13.23 1.15 -13.86
N HIS A 365 -13.43 2.16 -13.01
CA HIS A 365 -12.33 2.87 -12.34
C HIS A 365 -12.33 2.66 -10.82
N LEU A 366 -13.22 1.81 -10.28
CA LEU A 366 -13.41 1.57 -8.84
C LEU A 366 -13.44 2.89 -8.03
N ALA A 367 -14.29 3.84 -8.44
CA ALA A 367 -14.36 5.19 -7.84
C ALA A 367 -13.01 5.95 -7.81
N GLY A 368 -12.17 5.73 -8.83
CA GLY A 368 -10.88 6.39 -9.06
C GLY A 368 -9.69 5.58 -8.54
N HIS A 369 -9.95 4.47 -7.86
CA HIS A 369 -8.93 3.65 -7.23
C HIS A 369 -8.24 2.68 -8.19
N ALA A 370 -8.91 2.22 -9.24
CA ALA A 370 -8.34 1.20 -10.11
C ALA A 370 -7.24 1.70 -11.04
N THR A 371 -7.08 3.02 -11.17
CA THR A 371 -6.18 3.60 -12.17
C THR A 371 -4.73 3.14 -11.95
N TYR A 372 -4.31 2.91 -10.71
CA TYR A 372 -2.92 2.61 -10.41
C TYR A 372 -2.41 1.26 -10.94
N THR A 373 -3.30 0.29 -11.13
CA THR A 373 -2.92 -1.06 -11.59
C THR A 373 -3.08 -1.26 -13.09
N ARG A 374 -3.54 -0.24 -13.82
CA ARG A 374 -3.66 -0.32 -15.28
C ARG A 374 -2.30 -0.19 -15.93
N SER A 375 -1.93 -1.15 -16.78
CA SER A 375 -0.62 -1.20 -17.41
C SER A 375 -0.26 0.08 -18.16
N LYS A 376 -1.22 0.80 -18.74
CA LYS A 376 -0.98 2.05 -19.48
C LYS A 376 -0.26 3.16 -18.70
N TRP A 377 -0.28 3.09 -17.38
CA TRP A 377 0.39 4.05 -16.48
C TRP A 377 1.75 3.57 -15.96
N LEU A 378 2.11 2.31 -16.22
CA LEU A 378 3.34 1.72 -15.69
C LEU A 378 4.60 2.53 -16.09
N PRO A 379 4.80 2.97 -17.35
CA PRO A 379 5.95 3.80 -17.70
C PRO A 379 6.00 5.11 -16.90
N PHE A 380 4.85 5.75 -16.72
CA PHE A 380 4.73 6.95 -15.88
C PHE A 380 5.09 6.67 -14.42
N HIS A 381 4.53 5.61 -13.82
CA HIS A 381 4.84 5.23 -12.44
C HIS A 381 6.33 4.97 -12.24
N VAL A 382 6.93 4.17 -13.12
CA VAL A 382 8.37 3.85 -13.09
C VAL A 382 9.21 5.12 -13.26
N THR A 383 8.83 6.01 -14.17
CA THR A 383 9.54 7.29 -14.39
C THR A 383 9.55 8.13 -13.12
N GLN A 384 8.40 8.27 -12.47
CA GLN A 384 8.29 9.04 -11.24
C GLN A 384 9.04 8.37 -10.08
N VAL A 385 8.98 7.05 -9.95
CA VAL A 385 9.75 6.30 -8.95
C VAL A 385 11.25 6.49 -9.19
N ALA A 386 11.71 6.32 -10.42
CA ALA A 386 13.11 6.52 -10.79
C ALA A 386 13.58 7.94 -10.50
N ARG A 387 12.78 8.95 -10.84
CA ARG A 387 13.07 10.36 -10.54
C ARG A 387 13.16 10.65 -9.04
N GLN A 388 12.24 10.13 -8.25
CA GLN A 388 12.18 10.42 -6.81
C GLN A 388 13.20 9.61 -6.01
N PHE A 389 13.52 8.39 -6.44
CA PHE A 389 14.40 7.49 -5.70
C PHE A 389 15.83 7.43 -6.23
N TYR A 390 16.04 7.42 -7.54
CA TYR A 390 17.32 6.98 -8.13
C TYR A 390 17.96 8.02 -9.05
N ALA A 391 17.25 9.07 -9.44
CA ALA A 391 17.86 10.17 -10.18
C ALA A 391 18.82 10.94 -9.27
N GLU A 392 19.96 11.35 -9.82
CA GLU A 392 20.86 12.29 -9.18
C GLU A 392 20.11 13.60 -8.97
N LYS A 393 20.17 14.14 -7.75
CA LYS A 393 19.63 15.47 -7.47
C LYS A 393 20.46 16.48 -8.25
N ASN A 394 20.03 16.82 -9.47
CA ASN A 394 20.48 18.05 -10.10
C ASN A 394 19.98 19.20 -9.24
N SER A 395 20.90 19.94 -8.65
CA SER A 395 20.68 21.02 -7.67
C SER A 395 19.85 22.22 -8.18
N ASP A 396 19.34 22.20 -9.41
CA ASP A 396 18.85 23.40 -10.10
C ASP A 396 17.36 23.42 -10.48
N MET A 397 16.53 22.49 -10.01
CA MET A 397 15.07 22.58 -10.27
C MET A 397 14.20 22.18 -9.09
N ILE A 398 14.17 23.02 -8.06
CA ILE A 398 13.00 23.13 -7.18
C ILE A 398 12.69 24.62 -6.99
N VAL A 399 11.75 25.13 -7.78
CA VAL A 399 10.97 26.30 -7.38
C VAL A 399 10.01 25.81 -6.30
N ARG A 400 10.12 26.39 -5.11
CA ARG A 400 9.33 26.06 -3.91
C ARG A 400 7.88 26.51 -4.04
#